data_AF-A0A9E5IEA2-F1
#
_entry.id   AF-A0A9E5IEA2-F1
#
_cell.length_a   1.000
_cell.length_b   1.000
_cell.length_c   1.000
_cell.angle_alpha   90.00
_cell.angle_beta   90.00
_cell.angle_gamma   90.00
#
_symmetry.space_group_name_H-M   'P 1'
#
loop_
_entity.id
_entity.type
_entity.pdbx_description
1 polymer ?
#
loop_
_entity_poly.entity_id
_entity_poly.type
_entity_poly.pdbx_seq_one_letter_code
_entity_poly.pdbx_strand_id
1 'polypeptide(L)' 'MAYPNHTARALTLAQQKGLLRASDLEAIGVSRVVLTRLASSGALERVSRGLYRLARAAGSEHEGLLTI' A
#
# COMPACT_ATOMS: atom_id res chain seq x y z
N MET A 1 -17.73 0.87 12.83
CA MET A 1 -16.34 0.58 13.26
C MET A 1 -15.60 0.12 12.01
N ALA A 2 -15.00 1.05 11.25
CA ALA A 2 -14.37 0.72 9.98
C ALA A 2 -13.08 -0.06 10.27
N TYR A 3 -13.05 -1.35 9.92
CA TYR A 3 -11.82 -2.13 9.97
C TYR A 3 -10.79 -1.40 9.11
N PRO A 4 -9.63 -1.00 9.65
CA PRO A 4 -8.60 -0.37 8.84
C PRO A 4 -8.18 -1.40 7.80
N ASN A 5 -8.62 -1.19 6.56
CA ASN A 5 -8.30 -2.10 5.48
C ASN A 5 -6.77 -2.17 5.35
N HIS A 6 -6.24 -3.37 5.12
CA HIS A 6 -4.80 -3.59 5.04
C HIS A 6 -4.14 -2.72 3.95
N THR A 7 -4.93 -2.36 2.93
CA THR A 7 -4.57 -1.44 1.85
C THR A 7 -4.28 -0.01 2.33
N ALA A 8 -5.18 0.62 3.08
CA ALA A 8 -4.98 1.99 3.57
C ALA A 8 -3.83 2.04 4.57
N ARG A 9 -3.66 1.02 5.42
CA ARG A 9 -2.47 0.94 6.29
C ARG A 9 -1.18 0.91 5.49
N ALA A 10 -1.13 0.13 4.40
CA ALA A 10 0.01 0.11 3.50
C ALA A 10 0.24 1.49 2.84
N LEU A 11 -0.80 2.13 2.32
CA LEU A 11 -0.70 3.43 1.66
C LEU A 11 -0.29 4.55 2.62
N THR A 12 -0.86 4.59 3.82
CA THR A 12 -0.47 5.55 4.85
C THR A 12 1.00 5.38 5.23
N LEU A 13 1.46 4.14 5.40
CA LEU A 13 2.88 3.87 5.67
C LEU A 13 3.76 4.31 4.49
N ALA A 14 3.27 4.15 3.24
CA ALA A 14 3.95 4.63 2.03
C ALA A 14 4.07 6.14 1.98
N GLN A 15 3.01 6.85 2.37
CA GLN A 15 3.02 8.31 2.43
C GLN A 15 3.95 8.82 3.54
N GLN A 16 3.95 8.17 4.70
CA GLN A 16 4.77 8.59 5.84
C GLN A 16 6.27 8.28 5.64
N LYS A 17 6.61 7.09 5.12
CA LYS A 17 8.00 6.67 4.92
C LYS A 17 8.56 6.98 3.52
N GLY A 18 7.69 7.23 2.54
CA GLY A 18 8.04 7.35 1.12
C GLY A 18 8.35 6.00 0.43
N LEU A 19 9.05 5.11 1.13
CA LEU A 19 9.44 3.77 0.69
C LEU A 19 8.93 2.70 1.65
N LEU A 20 8.48 1.58 1.06
CA LEU A 20 7.88 0.45 1.73
C LEU A 20 8.57 -0.84 1.35
N ARG A 21 8.91 -1.66 2.34
CA ARG A 21 9.35 -3.03 2.12
C ARG A 21 8.23 -3.99 2.45
N ALA A 22 8.32 -5.19 1.88
CA ALA A 22 7.47 -6.31 2.31
C ALA A 22 7.58 -6.52 3.84
N SER A 23 8.79 -6.43 4.40
CA SER A 23 9.03 -6.56 5.84
C SER A 23 8.38 -5.47 6.68
N ASP A 24 8.25 -4.23 6.17
CA ASP A 24 7.54 -3.16 6.88
C ASP A 24 6.04 -3.46 7.01
N LEU A 25 5.46 -4.13 6.01
CA LEU A 25 4.05 -4.54 6.05
C LEU A 25 3.84 -5.71 7.00
N GLU A 26 4.75 -6.67 7.00
CA GLU A 26 4.70 -7.79 7.95
C GLU A 26 4.79 -7.28 9.40
N ALA A 27 5.61 -6.25 9.66
CA ALA A 27 5.71 -5.61 10.97
C ALA A 27 4.39 -4.97 11.45
N ILE A 28 3.49 -4.57 10.53
CA ILE A 28 2.17 -4.01 10.85
C ILE A 28 1.02 -5.02 10.63
N GLY A 29 1.34 -6.29 10.35
CA GLY A 29 0.37 -7.36 10.11
C GLY A 29 -0.34 -7.29 8.75
N VAL A 30 0.20 -6.55 7.78
CA VAL A 30 -0.34 -6.46 6.42
C VAL A 30 0.30 -7.52 5.53
N SER A 31 -0.53 -8.26 4.80
CA SER A 31 -0.04 -9.30 3.89
C SER A 31 0.66 -8.73 2.66
N ARG A 32 1.79 -9.33 2.28
CA ARG A 32 2.56 -8.98 1.07
C ARG A 32 1.74 -9.03 -0.23
N VAL A 33 0.63 -9.78 -0.26
CA VAL A 33 -0.30 -9.80 -1.39
C VAL A 33 -0.86 -8.40 -1.70
N VAL A 34 -1.04 -7.57 -0.67
CA VAL A 34 -1.53 -6.19 -0.81
C VAL A 34 -0.54 -5.35 -1.63
N LEU A 35 0.77 -5.51 -1.44
CA LEU A 35 1.78 -4.82 -2.28
C LEU A 35 1.65 -5.20 -3.75
N THR A 36 1.53 -6.49 -4.04
CA THR A 36 1.47 -6.96 -5.43
C THR A 36 0.20 -6.49 -6.10
N ARG A 37 -0.94 -6.49 -5.38
CA ARG A 37 -2.20 -5.93 -5.88
C ARG A 37 -2.10 -4.43 -6.12
N LEU A 38 -1.59 -3.68 -5.15
CA LEU A 38 -1.42 -2.23 -5.29
C LEU A 38 -0.44 -1.88 -6.41
N ALA A 39 0.64 -2.65 -6.56
CA ALA A 39 1.58 -2.46 -7.66
C ALA A 39 0.94 -2.77 -9.02
N SER A 40 0.12 -3.82 -9.11
CA SER A 40 -0.61 -4.17 -10.34
C SER A 40 -1.70 -3.15 -10.68
N SER A 41 -2.31 -2.54 -9.66
CA SER A 41 -3.31 -1.47 -9.81
C SER A 41 -2.69 -0.11 -10.15
N GLY A 42 -1.36 0.02 -10.18
CA GLY A 42 -0.68 1.31 -10.35
C GLY A 42 -0.73 2.22 -9.12
N ALA A 43 -1.14 1.70 -7.96
CA ALA A 43 -1.17 2.44 -6.70
C ALA A 43 0.21 2.52 -6.02
N LEU A 44 1.03 1.48 -6.21
CA LEU A 44 2.42 1.45 -5.78
C LEU A 44 3.31 1.21 -6.99
N GLU A 45 4.52 1.75 -6.95
CA GLU A 45 5.55 1.44 -7.94
C GLU A 45 6.65 0.62 -7.28
N ARG A 46 7.03 -0.48 -7.92
CA ARG A 46 8.15 -1.31 -7.46
C ARG A 46 9.46 -0.66 -7.88
N VAL A 47 10.11 0.03 -6.94
CA VAL A 47 11.40 0.71 -7.17
C VAL A 47 12.55 -0.30 -7.29
N SER A 48 12.50 -1.38 -6.51
CA SER A 48 13.56 -2.42 -6.52
C SER A 48 13.04 -3.77 -6.01
N ARG A 49 13.89 -4.80 -5.93
CA ARG A 49 13.48 -6.12 -5.42
C ARG A 49 13.05 -6.03 -3.95
N GLY A 50 11.74 -6.01 -3.71
CA GLY A 50 11.16 -5.93 -2.36
C GLY A 50 10.94 -4.49 -1.86
N LEU A 51 11.24 -3.47 -2.67
CA LEU A 51 11.00 -2.06 -2.37
C LEU A 51 9.90 -1.50 -3.26
N TYR A 52 8.93 -0.88 -2.62
CA TYR A 52 7.77 -0.25 -3.22
C TYR A 52 7.68 1.19 -2.76
N ARG A 53 7.22 2.08 -3.62
CA ARG A 53 6.93 3.47 -3.30
C ARG A 53 5.50 3.79 -3.65
N LEU A 54 4.95 4.85 -3.07
CA LEU A 54 3.69 5.41 -3.56
C LEU A 54 3.85 5.79 -5.04
N ALA A 55 2.97 5.28 -5.89
CA ALA A 55 2.93 5.70 -7.27
C ALA A 55 2.45 7.15 -7.32
N ARG A 56 3.02 7.97 -8.21
CA ARG A 56 2.69 9.40 -8.24
C ARG A 56 1.20 9.67 -8.53
N ALA A 57 0.53 8.75 -9.22
CA ALA A 57 -0.91 8.81 -9.49
C ALA A 57 -1.79 8.37 -8.30
N ALA A 58 -1.27 7.55 -7.40
CA ALA A 58 -2.06 6.88 -6.36
C ALA A 58 -2.49 7.77 -5.20
N GLY A 59 -1.85 8.94 -5.03
CA GLY A 59 -2.07 9.83 -3.90
C GLY A 59 -3.48 10.42 -3.83
N SER A 60 -4.29 10.29 -4.89
CA SER A 60 -5.60 10.94 -4.98
C SER A 60 -6.80 10.01 -5.19
N GLU A 61 -6.64 8.70 -5.43
CA GLU A 61 -7.74 7.86 -5.94
C GLU A 61 -8.20 6.71 -5.01
N HIS A 62 -7.62 6.54 -3.82
CA HIS A 62 -7.94 5.40 -2.94
C HIS A 62 -9.09 5.62 -1.93
N GLU A 63 -9.96 6.62 -2.13
CA GLU A 63 -11.20 6.77 -1.34
C GLU A 63 -12.26 5.68 -1.64
N GLY A 64 -12.01 4.79 -2.60
CA GLY A 64 -13.03 3.89 -3.17
C GLY A 64 -13.01 2.41 -2.75
N LEU A 65 -12.63 2.04 -1.53
CA LEU A 65 -12.86 0.66 -1.03
C LEU A 65 -13.67 0.63 0.26
N LEU A 66 -14.85 1.25 0.19
CA LEU A 66 -16.01 0.81 0.96
C LEU A 66 -16.63 -0.38 0.22
N THR A 67 -16.30 -1.59 0.64
CA THR A 67 -17.18 -2.74 0.39
C THR A 67 -18.33 -2.62 1.39
N ILE A 68 -19.48 -2.20 0.84
CA ILE A 68 -20.87 -2.53 1.21
C ILE A 68 -21.04 -3.62 2.26
#